data_AF-A0A7K6C0E2-F1
#
_entry.id   AF-A0A7K6C0E2-F1
#
_cell.length_a   1.000
_cell.length_b   1.000
_cell.length_c   1.000
_cell.angle_alpha   90.00
_cell.angle_beta   90.00
_cell.angle_gamma   90.00
#
_symmetry.space_group_name_H-M   'P 1'
#
loop_
_entity.id
_entity.type
_entity.pdbx_description
1 polymer ?
#
loop_
_entity_poly.entity_id
_entity_poly.type
_entity_poly.pdbx_seq_one_letter_code
_entity_poly.pdbx_strand_id
1 'polypeptide(L)'
;ETSTANLTLNDTLYGSLDWEGILKHECLNIPYTLIAFAGVCLGISLCGLAGNGVVMWFLGFHAKRSPFTVYILNLAVADFSLLLLLLLLVLAFLTVATFCTSFFPFIHHYRDFVFAL
;
A
#
# COMPACT_ATOMS: atom_id res chain seq x y z
N GLU A 1 -48.19 -0.45 10.56
CA GLU A 1 -47.52 -0.37 9.25
C GLU A 1 -46.06 0.06 9.46
N THR A 2 -45.18 -0.85 9.89
CA THR A 2 -43.79 -0.52 10.27
C THR A 2 -42.87 -1.73 10.09
N SER A 3 -42.94 -2.40 8.93
CA SER A 3 -42.16 -3.61 8.66
C SER A 3 -41.19 -3.46 7.48
N THR A 4 -41.57 -2.71 6.45
CA THR A 4 -40.79 -2.58 5.21
C THR A 4 -39.53 -1.72 5.35
N ALA A 5 -39.53 -0.66 6.17
CA ALA A 5 -38.34 0.17 6.38
C ALA A 5 -37.27 -0.49 7.29
N ASN A 6 -37.68 -1.35 8.22
CA ASN A 6 -36.78 -2.06 9.12
C ASN A 6 -36.14 -3.27 8.43
N LEU A 7 -36.86 -3.91 7.50
CA LEU A 7 -36.33 -5.00 6.67
C LEU A 7 -35.27 -4.49 5.69
N THR A 8 -35.48 -3.34 5.05
CA THR A 8 -34.48 -2.73 4.16
C THR A 8 -33.27 -2.21 4.93
N LEU A 9 -33.46 -1.66 6.13
CA LEU A 9 -32.38 -1.27 7.04
C LEU A 9 -31.58 -2.49 7.49
N ASN A 10 -32.23 -3.57 7.92
CA ASN A 10 -31.51 -4.80 8.31
C ASN A 10 -30.79 -5.47 7.15
N ASP A 11 -31.37 -5.51 5.94
CA ASP A 11 -30.68 -6.09 4.77
C ASP A 11 -29.45 -5.27 4.35
N THR A 12 -29.56 -3.93 4.36
CA THR A 12 -28.43 -3.06 4.05
C THR A 12 -27.36 -3.07 5.15
N LEU A 13 -27.76 -3.19 6.42
CA LEU A 13 -26.86 -3.28 7.57
C LEU A 13 -26.21 -4.67 7.67
N TYR A 14 -26.94 -5.74 7.34
CA TYR A 14 -26.42 -7.11 7.25
C TYR A 14 -25.41 -7.24 6.10
N GLY A 15 -25.72 -6.68 4.92
CA GLY A 15 -24.77 -6.62 3.81
C GLY A 15 -23.51 -5.81 4.15
N SER A 16 -23.65 -4.67 4.83
CA SER A 16 -22.54 -3.84 5.33
C SER A 16 -21.66 -4.57 6.36
N LEU A 17 -22.27 -5.26 7.33
CA LEU A 17 -21.57 -6.06 8.34
C LEU A 17 -20.87 -7.29 7.75
N ASP A 18 -21.42 -7.91 6.71
CA ASP A 18 -20.82 -9.06 6.04
C ASP A 18 -19.50 -8.68 5.33
N TRP A 19 -19.49 -7.55 4.60
CA TRP A 19 -18.25 -7.00 4.02
C TRP A 19 -17.23 -6.56 5.08
N GLU A 20 -17.67 -5.99 6.20
CA GLU A 20 -16.79 -5.69 7.33
C GLU A 20 -16.15 -6.95 7.92
N GLY A 21 -16.92 -8.05 8.08
CA GLY A 21 -16.43 -9.32 8.60
C GLY A 21 -15.43 -9.99 7.66
N ILE A 22 -15.72 -9.99 6.35
CA ILE A 22 -14.84 -10.48 5.29
C ILE A 22 -13.53 -9.66 5.25
N LEU A 23 -13.62 -8.32 5.29
CA LEU A 23 -12.44 -7.45 5.23
C LEU A 23 -11.59 -7.51 6.52
N LYS A 24 -12.21 -7.64 7.69
CA LYS A 24 -11.51 -7.88 8.97
C LYS A 24 -10.75 -9.21 8.97
N HIS A 25 -11.32 -10.26 8.40
CA HIS A 25 -10.65 -11.56 8.28
C HIS A 25 -9.43 -11.47 7.36
N GLU A 26 -9.53 -10.78 6.22
CA GLU A 26 -8.39 -10.55 5.31
C GLU A 26 -7.27 -9.70 5.95
N CYS A 27 -7.62 -8.63 6.68
CA CYS A 27 -6.62 -7.76 7.32
C CYS A 27 -5.97 -8.34 8.58
N LEU A 28 -6.71 -9.09 9.39
CA LEU A 28 -6.16 -9.72 10.60
C LEU A 28 -5.25 -10.90 10.26
N ASN A 29 -5.47 -11.52 9.09
CA ASN A 29 -4.62 -12.58 8.56
C ASN A 29 -3.39 -12.08 7.79
N ILE A 30 -3.10 -10.77 7.79
CA ILE A 30 -1.82 -10.29 7.25
C ILE A 30 -0.71 -10.97 8.06
N PRO A 31 0.08 -11.86 7.44
CA PRO A 31 1.10 -12.57 8.19
C PRO A 31 2.16 -11.57 8.63
N TYR A 32 2.59 -11.65 9.88
CA TYR A 32 3.75 -10.91 10.38
C TYR A 32 4.98 -11.13 9.48
N THR A 33 5.09 -12.32 8.87
CA THR A 33 6.10 -12.67 7.86
C THR A 33 6.06 -11.76 6.64
N LEU A 34 4.87 -11.36 6.20
CA LEU A 34 4.65 -10.52 5.02
C LEU A 34 5.01 -9.06 5.31
N ILE A 35 4.69 -8.57 6.51
CA ILE A 35 5.11 -7.24 6.99
C ILE A 35 6.65 -7.19 7.13
N ALA A 36 7.26 -8.22 7.71
CA ALA A 36 8.71 -8.33 7.81
C ALA A 36 9.37 -8.35 6.43
N PHE A 37 8.83 -9.14 5.49
CA PHE A 37 9.28 -9.19 4.12
C PHE A 37 9.16 -7.84 3.40
N ALA A 38 8.02 -7.16 3.55
CA ALA A 38 7.79 -5.80 3.04
C ALA A 38 8.83 -4.80 3.58
N GLY A 39 9.15 -4.86 4.88
CA GLY A 39 10.19 -4.02 5.48
C GLY A 39 11.58 -4.27 4.89
N VAL A 40 11.95 -5.54 4.69
CA VAL A 40 13.23 -5.91 4.05
C VAL A 40 13.27 -5.43 2.60
N CYS A 41 12.20 -5.64 1.83
CA CYS A 41 12.07 -5.14 0.45
C CYS A 41 12.20 -3.62 0.37
N LEU A 42 11.59 -2.87 1.29
CA LEU A 42 11.75 -1.41 1.38
C LEU A 42 13.21 -1.01 1.59
N GLY A 43 13.90 -1.66 2.52
CA GLY A 43 15.32 -1.38 2.80
C GLY A 43 16.21 -1.63 1.59
N ILE A 44 16.04 -2.79 0.93
CA ILE A 44 16.79 -3.14 -0.29
C ILE A 44 16.47 -2.15 -1.41
N SER A 45 15.19 -1.80 -1.58
CA SER A 45 14.75 -0.87 -2.62
C SER A 45 15.32 0.53 -2.42
N LEU A 46 15.33 1.07 -1.19
CA LEU A 46 15.91 2.38 -0.89
C LEU A 46 17.43 2.39 -1.11
N CYS A 47 18.11 1.31 -0.71
CA CYS A 47 19.55 1.16 -0.94
C CYS A 47 19.88 1.10 -2.44
N GLY A 48 19.12 0.31 -3.21
CA GLY A 48 19.26 0.23 -4.67
C GLY A 48 18.90 1.53 -5.39
N LEU A 49 17.89 2.26 -4.91
CA LEU A 49 17.50 3.58 -5.45
C LEU A 49 18.63 4.59 -5.26
N ALA A 50 19.25 4.62 -4.08
CA ALA A 50 20.39 5.48 -3.81
C ALA A 50 21.61 5.10 -4.68
N GLY A 51 21.91 3.80 -4.81
CA GLY A 51 23.01 3.32 -5.65
C GLY A 51 22.84 3.65 -7.13
N ASN A 52 21.67 3.33 -7.69
CA ASN A 52 21.37 3.57 -9.11
C ASN A 52 21.19 5.06 -9.42
N GLY A 53 20.64 5.84 -8.47
CA GLY A 53 20.50 7.28 -8.58
C GLY A 53 21.83 8.03 -8.62
N VAL A 54 22.83 7.59 -7.83
CA VAL A 54 24.18 8.17 -7.87
C VAL A 54 24.88 7.91 -9.21
N VAL A 55 24.72 6.70 -9.78
CA VAL A 55 25.26 6.38 -11.12
C VAL A 55 24.60 7.25 -12.19
N MET A 56 23.27 7.42 -12.13
CA MET A 56 22.53 8.30 -13.02
C MET A 56 23.00 9.76 -12.90
N TRP A 57 23.17 10.27 -11.68
CA TRP A 57 23.66 11.63 -11.42
C TRP A 57 25.09 11.82 -11.95
N PHE A 58 25.96 10.86 -11.70
CA PHE A 58 27.36 10.92 -12.12
C PHE A 58 27.52 10.83 -13.64
N LEU A 59 26.78 9.93 -14.30
CA LEU A 59 26.76 9.85 -15.77
C LEU A 59 26.07 11.06 -16.41
N GLY A 60 25.04 11.62 -15.77
CA GLY A 60 24.31 12.79 -16.26
C GLY A 60 25.13 14.07 -16.24
N PHE A 61 25.95 14.28 -15.20
CA PHE A 61 26.76 15.49 -15.05
C PHE A 61 28.15 15.42 -15.70
N HIS A 62 28.76 14.24 -15.84
CA HIS A 62 30.19 14.12 -16.23
C HIS A 62 30.43 13.54 -17.64
N ALA A 63 29.42 12.97 -18.32
CA ALA A 63 29.68 12.25 -19.56
C ALA A 63 29.51 13.11 -20.83
N LYS A 64 30.62 13.38 -21.50
CA LYS A 64 30.65 13.74 -22.92
C LYS A 64 29.84 12.69 -23.70
N ARG A 65 28.74 13.08 -24.35
CA ARG A 65 27.74 12.18 -24.96
C ARG A 65 28.37 11.16 -25.92
N SER A 66 28.70 9.99 -25.40
CA SER A 66 29.03 8.79 -26.16
C SER A 66 27.81 7.88 -26.16
N PRO A 67 27.49 7.18 -27.26
CA PRO A 67 26.38 6.22 -27.31
C PRO A 67 26.50 5.13 -26.21
N PHE A 68 27.71 4.88 -25.71
CA PHE A 68 27.98 3.93 -24.63
C PHE A 68 27.38 4.39 -23.28
N THR A 69 27.47 5.69 -22.98
CA THR A 69 26.92 6.26 -21.75
C THR A 69 25.39 6.25 -21.76
N VAL A 70 24.77 6.49 -22.93
CA VAL A 70 23.31 6.48 -23.08
C VAL A 70 22.74 5.09 -22.80
N TYR A 71 23.43 4.02 -23.23
CA TYR A 71 23.02 2.66 -22.93
C TYR A 71 23.05 2.35 -21.42
N ILE A 72 24.14 2.71 -20.75
CA ILE A 72 24.28 2.52 -19.30
C ILE A 72 23.27 3.37 -18.52
N LEU A 73 23.01 4.60 -18.97
CA LEU A 73 22.00 5.47 -18.38
C LEU A 73 20.59 4.88 -18.53
N ASN A 74 20.25 4.34 -19.71
CA ASN A 74 18.95 3.72 -19.94
C ASN A 74 18.76 2.45 -19.10
N LEU A 75 19.81 1.65 -18.92
CA LEU A 75 19.78 0.52 -18.00
C LEU A 75 19.54 0.99 -16.56
N ALA A 76 20.31 1.98 -16.09
CA ALA A 76 20.14 2.55 -14.75
C ALA A 76 18.75 3.18 -14.52
N VAL A 77 18.16 3.82 -15.54
CA VAL A 77 16.76 4.32 -15.51
C VAL A 77 15.77 3.17 -15.35
N ALA A 78 15.95 2.07 -16.09
CA ALA A 78 15.07 0.91 -16.01
C ALA A 78 15.15 0.27 -14.62
N ASP A 79 16.35 0.08 -14.08
CA ASP A 79 16.57 -0.44 -12.73
C ASP A 79 15.98 0.49 -11.66
N PHE A 80 16.20 1.80 -11.78
CA PHE A 80 15.61 2.79 -10.86
C PHE A 80 14.08 2.76 -10.90
N SER A 81 13.49 2.72 -12.09
CA SER A 81 12.03 2.68 -12.28
C SER A 81 11.42 1.39 -11.73
N LEU A 82 12.08 0.25 -11.93
CA LEU A 82 11.65 -1.04 -11.40
C LEU A 82 11.69 -1.07 -9.87
N LEU A 83 12.79 -0.59 -9.27
CA LEU A 83 12.89 -0.46 -7.81
C LEU A 83 11.85 0.51 -7.26
N LEU A 84 11.62 1.66 -7.92
CA LEU A 84 10.60 2.63 -7.52
C LEU A 84 9.19 2.02 -7.58
N LEU A 85 8.88 1.23 -8.61
CA LEU A 85 7.59 0.53 -8.74
C LEU A 85 7.41 -0.48 -7.60
N LEU A 86 8.46 -1.25 -7.29
CA LEU A 86 8.44 -2.23 -6.20
C LEU A 86 8.25 -1.53 -4.84
N LEU A 87 8.91 -0.40 -4.63
CA LEU A 87 8.73 0.44 -3.44
C LEU A 87 7.29 0.96 -3.32
N LEU A 88 6.70 1.47 -4.41
CA LEU A 88 5.32 1.94 -4.42
C LEU A 88 4.32 0.82 -4.12
N LEU A 89 4.53 -0.38 -4.68
CA LEU A 89 3.69 -1.55 -4.40
C LEU A 89 3.73 -1.93 -2.93
N VAL A 90 4.93 -2.02 -2.36
CA VAL A 90 5.12 -2.37 -0.93
C VAL A 90 4.54 -1.29 -0.02
N LEU A 91 4.72 -0.01 -0.38
CA LEU A 91 4.14 1.10 0.36
C LEU A 91 2.60 1.09 0.29
N ALA A 92 2.01 0.80 -0.86
CA ALA A 92 0.56 0.67 -1.02
C ALA A 92 0.00 -0.48 -0.18
N PHE A 93 0.72 -1.60 -0.09
CA PHE A 93 0.33 -2.71 0.78
C PHE A 93 0.35 -2.30 2.26
N LEU A 94 1.42 -1.64 2.70
CA LEU A 94 1.55 -1.12 4.06
C LEU A 94 0.49 -0.08 4.39
N THR A 95 0.17 0.84 3.47
CA THR A 95 -0.87 1.84 3.70
C THR A 95 -2.23 1.16 3.87
N VAL A 96 -2.60 0.22 3.00
CA VAL A 96 -3.83 -0.57 3.15
C VAL A 96 -3.87 -1.28 4.50
N ALA A 97 -2.78 -1.90 4.92
CA ALA A 97 -2.68 -2.54 6.24
C ALA A 97 -2.93 -1.53 7.37
N THR A 98 -2.28 -0.35 7.34
CA THR A 98 -2.46 0.70 8.35
C THR A 98 -3.86 1.32 8.34
N PHE A 99 -4.47 1.50 7.17
CA PHE A 99 -5.85 1.94 7.06
C PHE A 99 -6.78 0.91 7.68
N CYS A 100 -6.53 -0.37 7.46
CA CYS A 100 -7.32 -1.43 8.04
C CYS A 100 -7.22 -1.49 9.58
N THR A 101 -6.02 -1.30 10.14
CA THR A 101 -5.84 -1.28 11.59
C THR A 101 -6.38 -0.01 12.25
N SER A 102 -6.37 1.13 11.56
CA SER A 102 -6.67 2.45 12.15
C SER A 102 -8.12 2.90 11.93
N PHE A 103 -8.70 2.59 10.78
CA PHE A 103 -10.01 3.12 10.36
C PHE A 103 -11.18 2.26 10.87
N PHE A 104 -11.03 0.93 10.86
CA PHE A 104 -12.05 0.01 11.39
C PHE A 104 -12.44 0.22 12.86
N PRO A 105 -11.51 0.39 13.82
CA PRO A 105 -11.89 0.65 15.20
C PRO A 105 -12.58 2.00 15.38
N PHE A 106 -12.22 3.01 14.56
CA PHE A 106 -12.86 4.32 14.58
C PHE A 106 -14.31 4.25 14.09
N ILE A 107 -14.58 3.51 13.01
CA ILE A 107 -15.95 3.30 12.51
C ILE A 107 -16.80 2.54 13.52
N HIS A 108 -16.28 1.48 14.14
CA HIS A 108 -17.01 0.72 15.17
C HIS A 108 -17.40 1.64 16.34
N HIS A 109 -16.45 2.42 16.85
CA HIS A 109 -16.69 3.32 17.97
C HIS A 109 -17.70 4.42 17.63
N TYR A 110 -17.62 4.99 16.43
CA TYR A 110 -18.58 5.97 15.95
C TYR A 110 -19.99 5.38 15.81
N ARG A 111 -20.11 4.15 15.29
CA ARG A 111 -21.41 3.49 15.13
C ARG A 111 -22.06 3.17 16.47
N ASP A 112 -21.30 2.72 17.46
CA ASP A 112 -21.80 2.47 18.82
C ASP A 112 -22.23 3.76 19.51
N PHE A 113 -21.47 4.85 19.33
CA PHE A 113 -21.82 6.16 19.88
C PHE A 113 -23.12 6.71 19.28
N VAL A 114 -23.29 6.59 17.96
CA VAL A 114 -24.53 7.02 17.27
C VAL A 114 -25.74 6.18 17.66
N PHE A 115 -25.58 4.87 17.89
CA PHE A 115 -26.68 4.01 18.33
C PHE A 115 -27.06 4.20 19.81
N ALA A 116 -26.14 4.73 20.61
CA ALA A 116 -26.37 5.05 22.01
C ALA A 116 -27.05 6.41 22.24
N LEU A 117 -27.14 7.24 21.18
CA LEU A 117 -27.79 8.57 21.18
C LEU A 117 -29.21 8.48 20.62
#